data_AF-A0A8J9SKT8-F1
#
_entry.id   AF-A0A8J9SKT8-F1
#
_cell.length_a   1.000
_cell.length_b   1.000
_cell.length_c   1.000
_cell.angle_alpha   90.00
_cell.angle_beta   90.00
_cell.angle_gamma   90.00
#
_symmetry.space_group_name_H-M   'P 1'
#
loop_
_entity.id
_entity.type
_entity.pdbx_description
1 polymer ?
#
loop_
_entity_poly.entity_id
_entity_poly.type
_entity_poly.pdbx_seq_one_letter_code
_entity_poly.pdbx_strand_id
1 'polypeptide(L)'
;MNSFLFYFILVPVIVIALLGLNLFFAQSKPNEEKLTTFECGFSPVEQARQKFSIHFYLVGILFLVFDLEVLLLFPAAVSMNSISQSGFWILLFFLIVLTVGFIYEYSSGALNYTNKDKES
;
A
#
# COMPACT_ATOMS: atom_id res chain seq x y z
N MET A 1 -17.61 2.33 -29.41
CA MET A 1 -16.61 2.69 -28.38
C MET A 1 -16.35 1.43 -27.56
N ASN A 2 -15.11 0.97 -27.45
CA ASN A 2 -14.80 -0.25 -26.69
C ASN A 2 -15.26 -0.08 -25.23
N SER A 3 -15.88 -1.10 -24.62
CA SER A 3 -16.40 -1.00 -23.24
C SER A 3 -15.32 -0.55 -22.25
N PHE A 4 -14.07 -0.95 -22.48
CA PHE A 4 -12.90 -0.47 -21.73
C PHE A 4 -12.73 1.05 -21.81
N LEU A 5 -12.72 1.62 -23.02
CA LEU A 5 -12.57 3.06 -23.24
C LEU A 5 -13.76 3.83 -22.65
N PHE A 6 -14.96 3.25 -22.71
CA PHE A 6 -16.14 3.83 -22.10
C PHE A 6 -15.98 3.97 -20.58
N TYR A 7 -15.60 2.91 -19.87
CA TYR A 7 -15.40 2.98 -18.41
C TYR A 7 -14.23 3.87 -18.01
N PHE A 8 -13.13 3.85 -18.77
CA PHE A 8 -11.95 4.67 -18.51
C PHE A 8 -12.28 6.18 -18.51
N ILE A 9 -13.23 6.60 -19.35
CA ILE A 9 -13.67 8.00 -19.44
C ILE A 9 -14.81 8.28 -18.44
N LEU A 10 -15.77 7.39 -18.32
CA LEU A 10 -16.98 7.62 -17.53
C LEU A 10 -16.69 7.79 -16.02
N VAL A 11 -15.83 6.93 -15.46
CA VAL A 11 -15.51 6.96 -14.02
C VAL A 11 -14.94 8.31 -13.56
N PRO A 12 -13.85 8.84 -14.15
CA PRO A 12 -13.31 10.12 -13.71
C PRO A 12 -14.27 11.28 -13.97
N VAL A 13 -15.05 11.24 -15.05
CA VAL A 13 -16.07 12.27 -15.34
C VAL A 13 -17.13 12.32 -14.23
N ILE A 14 -17.63 11.17 -13.79
CA ILE A 14 -18.60 11.12 -12.69
C ILE A 14 -18.00 11.65 -11.39
N VAL A 15 -16.76 11.27 -11.05
CA VAL A 15 -16.07 11.77 -9.85
C VAL A 15 -15.95 13.29 -9.87
N ILE A 16 -15.51 13.86 -10.99
CA ILE A 16 -15.36 15.31 -11.16
C ILE A 16 -16.72 16.00 -11.10
N ALA A 17 -17.76 15.43 -11.74
CA ALA A 17 -19.10 15.98 -11.73
C ALA A 17 -19.69 16.02 -10.31
N LEU A 18 -19.56 14.93 -9.54
CA LEU A 18 -20.05 14.87 -8.16
C LEU A 18 -19.28 15.83 -7.23
N LEU A 19 -17.95 15.92 -7.37
CA LEU A 19 -17.13 16.87 -6.63
C LEU A 19 -17.52 18.32 -6.98
N GLY A 20 -17.71 18.60 -8.26
CA GLY A 20 -18.18 19.90 -8.75
C GLY A 20 -19.55 20.27 -8.18
N LEU A 21 -20.51 19.34 -8.23
CA LEU A 21 -21.82 19.54 -7.63
C LEU A 21 -21.73 19.86 -6.14
N ASN A 22 -20.87 19.17 -5.38
CA ASN A 22 -20.66 19.50 -3.97
C ASN A 22 -20.08 20.92 -3.79
N LEU A 23 -19.03 21.27 -4.54
CA LEU A 23 -18.39 22.59 -4.42
C LEU A 23 -19.32 23.75 -4.80
N PHE A 24 -20.19 23.58 -5.80
CA PHE A 24 -21.10 24.63 -6.26
C PHE A 24 -22.39 24.74 -5.44
N PHE A 25 -22.92 23.61 -4.95
CA PHE A 25 -24.22 23.60 -4.26
C PHE A 25 -24.12 23.50 -2.73
N ALA A 26 -23.00 23.04 -2.16
CA ALA A 26 -22.86 22.96 -0.71
C ALA A 26 -22.64 24.34 -0.11
N GLN A 27 -23.39 24.64 0.95
CA GLN A 27 -23.22 25.88 1.70
C GLN A 27 -21.93 25.82 2.53
N SER A 28 -20.91 26.57 2.10
CA SER A 28 -19.67 26.71 2.85
C SER A 28 -19.74 27.90 3.81
N LYS A 29 -19.62 27.65 5.12
CA LYS A 29 -19.47 28.66 6.18
C LYS A 29 -18.19 28.32 6.98
N PRO A 30 -17.01 28.79 6.53
CA PRO A 30 -15.75 28.58 7.25
C PRO A 30 -15.68 29.51 8.46
N ASN A 31 -15.32 28.96 9.61
CA ASN A 31 -14.99 29.69 10.84
C ASN A 31 -13.58 29.28 11.24
N GLU A 32 -12.81 30.15 11.90
CA GLU A 32 -11.45 29.88 12.40
C GLU A 32 -11.37 28.52 13.12
N GLU A 33 -12.23 28.28 14.11
CA GLU A 33 -12.29 27.02 14.86
C GLU A 33 -12.58 25.79 13.97
N LYS A 34 -13.40 25.95 12.93
CA LYS A 34 -13.75 24.86 11.99
C LYS A 34 -12.59 24.52 11.03
N LEU A 35 -11.67 25.45 10.84
CA LEU A 35 -10.47 25.27 10.02
C LEU A 35 -9.28 24.71 10.82
N THR A 36 -9.36 24.73 12.16
CA THR A 36 -8.31 24.18 13.03
C THR A 36 -8.40 22.66 13.17
N THR A 37 -7.30 22.01 13.57
CA THR A 37 -7.26 20.57 13.83
C THR A 37 -8.02 20.22 15.10
N PHE A 38 -8.91 19.24 15.02
CA PHE A 38 -9.68 18.76 16.18
C PHE A 38 -8.81 17.89 17.10
N GLU A 39 -8.57 18.36 18.33
CA GLU A 39 -7.90 17.59 19.39
C GLU A 39 -8.75 17.62 20.69
N CYS A 40 -9.95 17.04 20.63
CA CYS A 40 -10.86 16.94 21.78
C CYS A 40 -11.21 18.29 22.46
N GLY A 41 -11.20 19.39 21.70
CA GLY A 41 -11.49 20.74 22.20
C GLY A 41 -10.28 21.51 22.74
N PHE A 42 -9.07 20.96 22.59
CA PHE A 42 -7.82 21.64 22.90
C PHE A 42 -7.14 22.13 21.62
N SER A 43 -6.31 23.18 21.76
CA SER A 43 -5.45 23.62 20.67
C SER A 43 -4.34 22.60 20.46
N PRO A 44 -4.01 22.24 19.20
CA PRO A 44 -2.96 21.27 18.89
C PRO A 44 -1.64 21.66 19.56
N VAL A 45 -1.21 20.85 20.55
CA VAL A 45 -0.02 21.14 21.37
C VAL A 45 1.25 20.65 20.69
N GLU A 46 1.14 19.55 19.94
CA GLU A 46 2.25 18.90 19.26
C GLU A 46 2.00 18.76 17.76
N GLN A 47 3.08 18.51 17.01
CA GLN A 47 2.99 18.28 15.58
C GLN A 47 2.37 16.91 15.31
N ALA A 48 1.41 16.84 14.38
CA ALA A 48 0.71 15.60 14.02
C ALA A 48 1.62 14.48 13.48
N ARG A 49 2.91 14.78 13.19
CA ARG A 49 3.89 13.79 12.74
C ARG A 49 4.70 13.28 13.93
N GLN A 50 4.16 12.27 14.59
CA GLN A 50 4.83 11.52 15.65
C GLN A 50 5.75 10.43 15.07
N LYS A 51 6.71 9.95 15.87
CA LYS A 51 7.54 8.80 15.50
C LYS A 51 6.68 7.54 15.55
N PHE A 52 6.28 7.03 14.40
CA PHE A 52 5.58 5.76 14.29
C PHE A 52 6.54 4.58 14.49
N SER A 53 6.00 3.43 14.91
CA SER A 53 6.80 2.23 15.13
C SER A 53 7.45 1.74 13.82
N ILE A 54 8.68 1.25 13.92
CA ILE A 54 9.47 0.82 12.75
C ILE A 54 8.86 -0.41 12.05
N HIS A 55 7.98 -1.15 12.73
CA HIS A 55 7.29 -2.32 12.20
C HIS A 55 6.46 -2.01 10.95
N PHE A 56 5.80 -0.85 10.90
CA PHE A 56 5.04 -0.44 9.71
C PHE A 56 5.94 -0.24 8.48
N TYR A 57 7.17 0.22 8.70
CA TYR A 57 8.15 0.39 7.64
C TYR A 57 8.68 -0.96 7.14
N LEU A 58 8.92 -1.92 8.03
CA LEU A 58 9.35 -3.28 7.68
C LEU A 58 8.31 -3.99 6.81
N VAL A 59 7.02 -3.86 7.13
CA VAL A 59 5.94 -4.39 6.28
C VAL A 59 5.95 -3.76 4.88
N GLY A 60 6.21 -2.45 4.78
CA GLY A 60 6.30 -1.75 3.49
C GLY A 60 7.48 -2.21 2.64
N ILE A 61 8.66 -2.42 3.23
CA ILE A 61 9.82 -3.00 2.51
C ILE A 61 9.52 -4.43 2.07
N LEU A 62 8.96 -5.25 2.94
CA LEU A 62 8.62 -6.64 2.63
C LEU A 62 7.62 -6.70 1.46
N PHE A 63 6.60 -5.84 1.45
CA PHE A 63 5.66 -5.72 0.34
C PHE A 63 6.38 -5.36 -0.97
N LEU A 64 7.31 -4.40 -0.95
CA LEU A 64 8.06 -4.00 -2.14
C LEU A 64 8.87 -5.16 -2.72
N VAL A 65 9.60 -5.89 -1.87
CA VAL A 65 10.41 -7.03 -2.32
C VAL A 65 9.50 -8.13 -2.88
N PHE A 66 8.43 -8.49 -2.19
CA PHE A 66 7.47 -9.51 -2.66
C PHE A 66 6.74 -9.11 -3.96
N ASP A 67 6.41 -7.82 -4.14
CA ASP A 67 5.81 -7.32 -5.39
C ASP A 67 6.78 -7.47 -6.58
N LEU A 68 8.07 -7.18 -6.36
CA LEU A 68 9.11 -7.41 -7.37
C LEU A 68 9.30 -8.90 -7.68
N GLU A 69 9.15 -9.78 -6.70
CA GLU A 69 9.21 -11.23 -6.92
C GLU A 69 8.09 -11.70 -7.85
N VAL A 70 6.84 -11.27 -7.62
CA VAL A 70 5.69 -11.60 -8.46
C VAL A 70 5.89 -11.05 -9.87
N LEU A 71 6.43 -9.84 -10.00
CA LEU A 71 6.77 -9.24 -11.29
C LEU A 71 7.78 -10.09 -12.05
N LEU A 72 8.78 -10.67 -11.37
CA LEU A 72 9.79 -11.55 -11.98
C LEU A 72 9.22 -12.93 -12.35
N LEU A 73 8.24 -13.42 -11.61
CA LEU A 73 7.55 -14.68 -11.92
C LEU A 73 6.57 -14.53 -13.10
N PHE A 74 6.03 -13.34 -13.36
CA PHE A 74 5.01 -13.12 -14.38
C PHE A 74 5.45 -13.53 -15.81
N PRO A 75 6.63 -13.11 -16.33
CA PRO A 75 7.11 -13.55 -17.64
C PRO A 75 7.23 -15.07 -17.75
N ALA A 76 7.70 -15.72 -16.68
CA ALA A 76 7.83 -17.17 -16.66
C ALA A 76 6.46 -17.88 -16.60
N ALA A 77 5.47 -17.29 -15.92
CA ALA A 77 4.10 -17.80 -15.93
C ALA A 77 3.45 -17.70 -17.32
N VAL A 78 3.63 -16.58 -18.02
CA VAL A 78 3.06 -16.36 -19.37
C VAL A 78 3.77 -17.22 -20.43
N SER A 79 5.08 -17.45 -20.29
CA SER A 79 5.90 -18.20 -21.25
C SER A 79 6.19 -19.65 -20.84
N MET A 80 5.41 -20.21 -19.89
CA MET A 80 5.67 -21.55 -19.31
C MET A 80 5.86 -22.65 -20.36
N ASN A 81 5.12 -22.59 -21.48
CA ASN A 81 5.21 -23.56 -22.56
C ASN A 81 6.51 -23.50 -23.39
N SER A 82 7.22 -22.37 -23.34
CA SER A 82 8.47 -22.15 -24.09
C SER A 82 9.73 -22.18 -23.21
N ILE A 83 9.57 -22.46 -21.91
CA ILE A 83 10.69 -22.55 -20.97
C ILE A 83 11.41 -23.89 -21.16
N SER A 84 12.74 -23.85 -21.26
CA SER A 84 13.57 -25.05 -21.27
C SER A 84 13.59 -25.71 -19.88
N GLN A 85 13.94 -27.00 -19.81
CA GLN A 85 14.11 -27.71 -18.54
C GLN A 85 15.07 -26.97 -17.58
N SER A 86 16.11 -26.32 -18.11
CA SER A 86 17.03 -25.50 -17.32
C SER A 86 16.38 -24.24 -16.76
N GLY A 87 15.53 -23.55 -17.53
CA GLY A 87 14.78 -22.39 -17.07
C GLY A 87 13.79 -22.72 -15.95
N PHE A 88 13.19 -23.92 -16.00
CA PHE A 88 12.35 -24.41 -14.91
C PHE A 88 13.13 -24.57 -13.59
N TRP A 89 14.33 -25.16 -13.64
CA TRP A 89 15.18 -25.31 -12.45
C TRP A 89 15.66 -23.96 -11.89
N ILE A 90 15.94 -22.98 -12.76
CA ILE A 90 16.31 -21.62 -12.35
C ILE A 90 15.13 -20.95 -11.63
N LEU A 91 13.90 -21.09 -12.15
CA LEU A 91 12.70 -20.56 -11.51
C LEU A 91 12.43 -21.23 -10.15
N LEU A 92 12.64 -22.55 -10.06
CA LEU A 92 12.48 -23.28 -8.82
C LEU A 92 13.53 -22.88 -7.78
N PHE A 93 14.79 -22.68 -8.20
CA PHE A 93 15.84 -22.15 -7.33
C PHE A 93 15.52 -20.73 -6.85
N PHE A 94 15.05 -19.87 -7.76
CA PHE A 94 14.60 -18.52 -7.41
C PHE A 94 13.53 -18.55 -6.32
N LEU A 95 12.48 -19.36 -6.47
CA LEU A 95 11.44 -19.53 -5.44
C LEU A 95 11.99 -20.02 -4.09
N ILE A 96 12.97 -20.94 -4.08
CA ILE A 96 13.57 -21.45 -2.84
C ILE A 96 14.30 -20.33 -2.11
N VAL A 97 15.13 -19.54 -2.80
CA VAL A 97 15.88 -18.43 -2.20
C VAL A 97 14.92 -17.42 -1.56
N LEU A 98 13.82 -17.10 -2.25
CA LEU A 98 12.80 -16.19 -1.73
C LEU A 98 12.07 -16.75 -0.51
N THR A 99 11.70 -18.03 -0.55
CA THR A 99 11.04 -18.70 0.57
C THR A 99 11.93 -18.69 1.81
N VAL A 100 13.24 -18.91 1.65
CA VAL A 100 14.22 -18.82 2.76
C VAL A 100 14.31 -17.40 3.31
N GLY A 101 14.38 -16.39 2.45
CA GLY A 101 14.37 -14.98 2.86
C GLY A 101 13.12 -14.61 3.66
N PHE A 102 11.95 -15.07 3.21
CA PHE A 102 10.68 -14.87 3.92
C PHE A 102 10.65 -15.57 5.28
N ILE A 103 11.11 -16.83 5.36
CA ILE A 103 11.19 -17.57 6.64
C ILE A 103 12.12 -16.85 7.63
N TYR A 104 13.25 -16.31 7.16
CA TYR A 104 14.18 -15.57 7.99
C TYR A 104 13.52 -14.31 8.60
N GLU A 105 12.84 -13.51 7.78
CA GLU A 105 12.16 -12.30 8.23
C GLU A 105 11.01 -12.62 9.19
N TYR A 106 10.26 -13.69 8.91
CA TYR A 106 9.20 -14.17 9.79
C TYR A 106 9.75 -14.61 11.16
N SER A 107 10.86 -15.36 11.16
CA SER A 107 11.51 -15.82 12.40
C SER A 107 12.18 -14.70 13.19
N SER A 108 12.59 -13.61 12.52
CA SER A 108 13.20 -12.43 13.16
C SER A 108 12.20 -11.68 14.07
N GLY A 109 10.90 -11.95 13.95
CA GLY A 109 9.87 -11.29 14.75
C GLY A 109 9.65 -9.83 14.36
N ALA A 110 10.18 -9.40 13.21
CA ALA A 110 9.96 -8.09 12.60
C ALA A 110 8.46 -7.79 12.38
N LEU A 111 7.66 -8.84 12.20
CA LEU A 111 6.21 -8.80 11.99
C LEU A 111 5.39 -8.93 13.29
N ASN A 112 6.02 -9.17 14.44
CA ASN A 112 5.31 -9.32 15.71
C ASN A 112 5.02 -7.96 16.32
N TYR A 113 3.73 -7.63 16.43
CA TYR A 113 3.25 -6.52 17.23
C TYR A 113 3.37 -6.89 18.72
N THR A 114 4.54 -6.68 19.31
CA THR A 114 4.63 -6.65 20.77
C THR A 114 4.32 -5.23 21.22
N ASN A 115 3.16 -5.07 21.87
CA ASN A 115 2.88 -3.91 22.70
C ASN A 115 3.94 -3.84 23.81
N LYS A 116 4.98 -3.02 23.59
CA LYS A 116 6.00 -2.64 24.58
C LYS A 116 5.63 -1.33 25.28
N ASP A 117 4.34 -1.07 25.43
CA ASP A 117 3.76 0.07 26.14
C ASP A 117 3.45 -0.25 27.61
N LYS A 118 4.23 -1.16 28.21
CA LYS A 118 4.34 -1.31 29.67
C LYS A 118 5.79 -1.21 30.14
N GLU A 119 6.41 -0.05 29.94
CA GLU A 119 7.43 0.53 30.84
C GLU A 119 7.91 1.91 30.32
N SER A 120 7.12 2.95 30.60
CA SER A 120 7.54 4.18 31.32
C SER A 120 6.34 5.12 31.44
#